data_AF-A0A1U7S3B0-F1
#
_entry.id   AF-A0A1U7S3B0-F1
#
_cell.length_a   1.000
_cell.length_b   1.000
_cell.length_c   1.000
_cell.angle_alpha   90.00
_cell.angle_beta   90.00
_cell.angle_gamma   90.00
#
_symmetry.space_group_name_H-M   'P 1'
#
loop_
_entity.id
_entity.type
_entity.pdbx_description
1 polymer ?
#
loop_
_entity_poly.entity_id
_entity_poly.type
_entity_poly.pdbx_seq_one_letter_code
_entity_poly.pdbx_strand_id
1 'polypeptide(L)'
;MKVSCLCLSFLLAICGLHWTPTTANKIFHFGSCEILMNVNEIRTGFTAIKANIQARDTVRTTSILSFPYSLHRVNSEDTCCFIHHLLKFYVDMVFKHCETEDSWVNRKISSIANSFLSIKKNFRHCCEINMHFHELRHNFAAVKEMLQSQDKNTDVRFLPKSYSLQDIEPVDRCCFLRHLMRFYLANVFKHCEESSFLVKRKVSSIANNFLHIKRDLRLCHDAGMCHCTEDVKQKYTRILSRFEEMDIQSAAIKALGELDILLDWMDKTD
;
A
#
# COMPACT_ATOMS: atom_id res chain seq x y z
N MET A 1 15.78 12.53 -11.02
CA MET A 1 15.81 11.81 -12.31
C MET A 1 14.65 12.33 -13.16
N LYS A 2 14.91 12.85 -14.37
CA LYS A 2 13.84 13.25 -15.31
C LYS A 2 13.21 11.97 -15.86
N VAL A 3 12.00 11.65 -15.45
CA VAL A 3 11.24 10.52 -16.01
C VAL A 3 10.78 10.95 -17.40
N SER A 4 11.44 10.44 -18.45
CA SER A 4 11.02 10.64 -19.84
C SER A 4 9.67 9.95 -20.07
N CYS A 5 8.87 10.44 -21.04
CA CYS A 5 7.51 9.98 -21.45
C CYS A 5 7.44 8.52 -21.95
N LEU A 6 8.24 7.61 -21.41
CA LEU A 6 8.65 6.32 -21.96
C LEU A 6 7.60 5.21 -21.93
N CYS A 7 6.42 5.41 -21.33
CA CYS A 7 5.61 4.24 -20.93
C CYS A 7 4.31 3.99 -21.71
N LEU A 8 3.84 4.79 -22.66
CA LEU A 8 2.45 4.62 -23.13
C LEU A 8 2.17 3.41 -24.07
N SER A 9 3.17 2.57 -24.41
CA SER A 9 3.07 1.62 -25.52
C SER A 9 2.32 0.29 -25.23
N PHE A 10 2.08 -0.12 -23.98
CA PHE A 10 1.60 -1.50 -23.68
C PHE A 10 0.13 -1.67 -23.27
N LEU A 11 -0.61 -0.60 -22.95
CA LEU A 11 -2.06 -0.74 -22.61
C LEU A 11 -2.92 -1.24 -23.77
N LEU A 12 -2.36 -1.27 -24.97
CA LEU A 12 -3.02 -1.79 -26.16
C LEU A 12 -2.89 -3.32 -26.32
N ALA A 13 -1.94 -3.96 -25.65
CA ALA A 13 -1.74 -5.41 -25.75
C ALA A 13 -2.84 -6.21 -25.02
N ILE A 14 -3.46 -5.65 -23.97
CA ILE A 14 -4.59 -6.25 -23.24
C ILE A 14 -5.83 -6.40 -24.14
N CYS A 15 -5.92 -5.58 -25.20
CA CYS A 15 -7.08 -5.49 -26.07
C CYS A 15 -6.82 -6.05 -27.47
N GLY A 16 -5.85 -6.95 -27.60
CA GLY A 16 -5.43 -7.58 -28.86
C GLY A 16 -6.19 -8.85 -29.26
N LEU A 17 -7.07 -9.39 -28.41
CA LEU A 17 -7.91 -10.53 -28.77
C LEU A 17 -9.30 -10.02 -29.17
N HIS A 18 -9.52 -9.96 -30.49
CA HIS A 18 -10.75 -9.75 -31.22
C HIS A 18 -11.83 -8.91 -30.54
N TRP A 19 -12.06 -7.65 -30.93
CA TRP A 19 -13.39 -7.04 -30.79
C TRP A 19 -13.67 -5.98 -31.86
N THR A 20 -14.92 -6.00 -32.36
CA THR A 20 -15.50 -4.98 -33.23
C THR A 20 -15.53 -3.61 -32.52
N PRO A 21 -15.43 -2.51 -33.29
CA PRO A 21 -15.44 -1.16 -32.74
C PRO A 21 -16.85 -0.80 -32.28
N THR A 22 -17.17 -1.09 -31.03
CA THR A 22 -18.33 -0.53 -30.33
C THR A 22 -17.86 0.62 -29.45
N THR A 23 -18.45 1.80 -29.64
CA THR A 23 -18.23 3.06 -28.92
C THR A 23 -18.69 3.05 -27.45
N ALA A 24 -19.01 1.87 -26.90
CA ALA A 24 -19.58 1.72 -25.57
C ALA A 24 -18.49 1.42 -24.52
N ASN A 25 -18.72 1.91 -23.29
CA ASN A 25 -17.98 1.46 -22.11
C ASN A 25 -18.04 -0.07 -22.03
N LYS A 26 -16.90 -0.72 -21.77
CA LYS A 26 -16.82 -2.18 -21.60
C LYS A 26 -16.46 -2.50 -20.15
N ILE A 27 -17.02 -3.59 -19.65
CA ILE A 27 -16.69 -4.15 -18.36
C ILE A 27 -15.48 -5.07 -18.55
N PHE A 28 -14.45 -4.88 -17.73
CA PHE A 28 -13.25 -5.71 -17.70
C PHE A 28 -13.12 -6.38 -16.35
N HIS A 29 -12.75 -7.65 -16.36
CA HIS A 29 -12.49 -8.44 -15.16
C HIS A 29 -10.98 -8.63 -14.99
N PHE A 30 -10.48 -8.24 -13.82
CA PHE A 30 -9.09 -8.40 -13.41
C PHE A 30 -9.10 -9.12 -12.07
N GLY A 31 -9.15 -10.46 -12.09
CA GLY A 31 -9.35 -11.21 -10.85
C GLY A 31 -10.68 -10.90 -10.20
N SER A 32 -10.65 -10.49 -8.93
CA SER A 32 -11.81 -10.03 -8.16
C SER A 32 -12.35 -8.65 -8.57
N CYS A 33 -11.65 -7.92 -9.44
CA CYS A 33 -12.02 -6.55 -9.81
C CYS A 33 -12.82 -6.49 -11.11
N GLU A 34 -14.00 -5.87 -11.04
CA GLU A 34 -14.84 -5.56 -12.18
C GLU A 34 -14.82 -4.06 -12.47
N ILE A 35 -14.42 -3.68 -13.68
CA ILE A 35 -14.10 -2.30 -14.02
C ILE A 35 -14.78 -1.90 -15.32
N LEU A 36 -15.65 -0.90 -15.23
CA LEU A 36 -16.22 -0.23 -16.39
C LEU A 36 -15.23 0.81 -16.94
N MET A 37 -14.80 0.68 -18.19
CA MET A 37 -13.91 1.66 -18.83
C MET A 37 -14.13 1.82 -20.34
N ASN A 38 -13.79 3.00 -20.84
CA ASN A 38 -13.74 3.28 -22.28
C ASN A 38 -12.30 3.13 -22.81
N VAL A 39 -11.93 1.92 -23.22
CA VAL A 39 -10.59 1.69 -23.79
C VAL A 39 -10.40 2.39 -25.13
N ASN A 40 -11.48 2.65 -25.87
CA ASN A 40 -11.38 3.31 -27.16
C ASN A 40 -10.89 4.76 -27.02
N GLU A 41 -11.38 5.50 -26.03
CA GLU A 41 -10.90 6.85 -25.72
C GLU A 41 -9.39 6.87 -25.45
N ILE A 42 -8.92 5.96 -24.61
CA ILE A 42 -7.48 5.81 -24.29
C ILE A 42 -6.67 5.46 -25.55
N ARG A 43 -7.15 4.50 -26.35
CA ARG A 43 -6.47 4.04 -27.57
C ARG A 43 -6.39 5.14 -28.63
N THR A 44 -7.48 5.84 -28.88
CA THR A 44 -7.52 6.94 -29.84
C THR A 44 -6.68 8.11 -29.37
N GLY A 45 -6.76 8.45 -28.07
CA GLY A 45 -5.91 9.46 -27.44
C GLY A 45 -4.42 9.15 -27.61
N PHE A 46 -4.00 7.93 -27.30
CA PHE A 46 -2.60 7.53 -27.42
C PHE A 46 -2.13 7.45 -28.87
N THR A 47 -2.90 6.84 -29.77
CA THR A 47 -2.56 6.74 -31.20
C THR A 47 -2.27 8.11 -31.80
N ALA A 48 -3.03 9.14 -31.39
CA ALA A 48 -2.86 10.50 -31.86
C ALA A 48 -1.49 11.11 -31.48
N ILE A 49 -0.91 10.72 -30.33
CA ILE A 49 0.37 11.26 -29.84
C ILE A 49 1.54 10.27 -29.93
N LYS A 50 1.29 9.02 -30.33
CA LYS A 50 2.28 7.93 -30.28
C LYS A 50 3.60 8.29 -30.96
N ALA A 51 3.55 8.78 -32.20
CA ALA A 51 4.76 9.14 -32.95
C ALA A 51 5.54 10.27 -32.27
N ASN A 52 4.85 11.29 -31.74
CA ASN A 52 5.46 12.40 -31.01
C ASN A 52 6.18 11.94 -29.74
N ILE A 53 5.56 11.04 -28.97
CA ILE A 53 6.13 10.50 -27.75
C ILE A 53 7.32 9.58 -28.07
N GLN A 54 7.18 8.68 -29.05
CA GLN A 54 8.23 7.72 -29.42
C GLN A 54 9.45 8.39 -30.08
N ALA A 55 9.26 9.52 -30.78
CA ALA A 55 10.38 10.29 -31.34
C ALA A 55 11.29 10.87 -30.24
N ARG A 56 10.76 11.09 -29.04
CA ARG A 56 11.49 11.62 -27.87
C ARG A 56 12.15 10.51 -27.05
N ASP A 57 11.93 9.25 -27.39
CA ASP A 57 12.56 8.11 -26.73
C ASP A 57 13.99 7.91 -27.26
N THR A 58 14.96 8.24 -26.40
CA THR A 58 16.39 8.08 -26.65
C THR A 58 16.92 6.68 -26.26
N VAL A 59 16.12 5.85 -25.58
CA VAL A 59 16.51 4.53 -25.06
C VAL A 59 15.56 3.47 -25.62
N ARG A 60 15.76 3.10 -26.88
CA ARG A 60 14.90 2.13 -27.60
C ARG A 60 15.18 0.67 -27.27
N THR A 61 16.25 0.39 -26.54
CA THR A 61 16.73 -0.97 -26.24
C THR A 61 16.05 -1.59 -25.02
N THR A 62 15.31 -0.81 -24.24
CA THR A 62 14.76 -1.23 -22.96
C THR A 62 13.25 -1.03 -22.97
N SER A 63 12.50 -2.07 -22.62
CA SER A 63 11.07 -1.95 -22.34
C SER A 63 10.85 -2.04 -20.84
N ILE A 64 10.20 -1.02 -20.26
CA ILE A 64 9.85 -1.00 -18.84
C ILE A 64 8.78 -2.07 -18.53
N LEU A 65 8.00 -2.47 -19.54
CA LEU A 65 6.96 -3.51 -19.46
C LEU A 65 7.26 -4.68 -20.40
N SER A 66 8.52 -5.16 -20.49
CA SER A 66 8.82 -6.39 -21.23
C SER A 66 8.50 -7.66 -20.43
N PHE A 67 8.24 -8.72 -21.19
CA PHE A 67 8.29 -10.11 -20.75
C PHE A 67 9.47 -10.35 -19.78
N PRO A 68 9.27 -11.01 -18.63
CA PRO A 68 8.25 -12.05 -18.37
C PRO A 68 6.90 -11.58 -17.81
N TYR A 69 6.69 -10.28 -17.55
CA TYR A 69 5.53 -9.78 -16.80
C TYR A 69 4.32 -9.39 -17.67
N SER A 70 3.91 -10.26 -18.60
CA SER A 70 2.61 -10.06 -19.26
C SER A 70 1.49 -10.33 -18.26
N LEU A 71 0.38 -9.60 -18.36
CA LEU A 71 -0.80 -9.81 -17.49
C LEU A 71 -1.33 -11.25 -17.52
N HIS A 72 -1.08 -11.97 -18.62
CA HIS A 72 -1.43 -13.38 -18.78
C HIS A 72 -0.62 -14.33 -17.88
N ARG A 73 0.42 -13.85 -17.19
CA ARG A 73 1.26 -14.64 -16.26
C ARG A 73 1.08 -14.23 -14.80
N VAL A 74 0.25 -13.23 -14.52
CA VAL A 74 -0.11 -12.85 -13.15
C VAL A 74 -1.23 -13.77 -12.69
N ASN A 75 -1.15 -14.29 -11.46
CA ASN A 75 -2.22 -15.10 -10.89
C ASN A 75 -3.53 -14.29 -10.89
N SER A 76 -4.67 -14.94 -11.13
CA SER A 76 -5.98 -14.26 -11.15
C SER A 76 -6.27 -13.54 -9.84
N GLU A 77 -5.79 -14.06 -8.71
CA GLU A 77 -5.95 -13.43 -7.39
C GLU A 77 -5.19 -12.09 -7.28
N ASP A 78 -4.00 -12.01 -7.88
CA ASP A 78 -3.11 -10.85 -7.81
C ASP A 78 -3.35 -9.85 -8.96
N THR A 79 -4.07 -10.28 -10.01
CA THR A 79 -4.25 -9.49 -11.23
C THR A 79 -4.93 -8.15 -10.96
N CYS A 80 -5.87 -8.09 -10.01
CA CYS A 80 -6.48 -6.81 -9.63
C CYS A 80 -5.43 -5.82 -9.11
N CYS A 81 -4.58 -6.26 -8.19
CA CYS A 81 -3.63 -5.38 -7.49
C CYS A 81 -2.42 -5.04 -8.34
N PHE A 82 -1.98 -5.98 -9.16
CA PHE A 82 -1.00 -5.68 -10.19
C PHE A 82 -1.48 -4.56 -11.13
N ILE A 83 -2.73 -4.61 -11.61
CA ILE A 83 -3.28 -3.53 -12.45
C ILE A 83 -3.43 -2.22 -11.67
N HIS A 84 -3.88 -2.27 -10.42
CA HIS A 84 -3.96 -1.08 -9.57
C HIS A 84 -2.59 -0.40 -9.44
N HIS A 85 -1.55 -1.16 -9.10
CA HIS A 85 -0.18 -0.66 -8.99
C HIS A 85 0.34 -0.11 -10.32
N LEU A 86 0.05 -0.77 -11.44
CA LEU A 86 0.43 -0.28 -12.76
C LEU A 86 -0.24 1.06 -13.06
N LEU A 87 -1.56 1.18 -12.86
CA LEU A 87 -2.30 2.44 -13.02
C LEU A 87 -1.75 3.54 -12.11
N LYS A 88 -1.42 3.21 -10.86
CA LYS A 88 -0.79 4.11 -9.90
C LYS A 88 0.57 4.60 -10.39
N PHE A 89 1.43 3.70 -10.88
CA PHE A 89 2.71 4.05 -11.48
C PHE A 89 2.55 5.02 -12.66
N TYR A 90 1.61 4.76 -13.57
CA TYR A 90 1.37 5.67 -14.70
C TYR A 90 0.90 7.04 -14.26
N VAL A 91 -0.04 7.13 -13.31
CA VAL A 91 -0.55 8.41 -12.81
C VAL A 91 0.51 9.18 -12.05
N ASP A 92 1.17 8.54 -11.09
CA ASP A 92 2.04 9.20 -10.12
C ASP A 92 3.45 9.47 -10.68
N MET A 93 3.94 8.60 -11.58
CA MET A 93 5.31 8.65 -12.12
C MET A 93 5.37 9.03 -13.59
N VAL A 94 4.49 8.49 -14.46
CA VAL A 94 4.59 8.73 -15.91
C VAL A 94 3.92 10.05 -16.28
N PHE A 95 2.62 10.18 -16.08
CA PHE A 95 1.86 11.37 -16.50
C PHE A 95 2.28 12.62 -15.77
N LYS A 96 2.59 12.52 -14.47
CA LYS A 96 3.05 13.64 -13.65
C LYS A 96 4.35 14.28 -14.17
N HIS A 97 5.20 13.51 -14.86
CA HIS A 97 6.51 13.98 -15.32
C HIS A 97 6.63 14.01 -16.86
N CYS A 98 5.56 13.66 -17.58
CA CYS A 98 5.53 13.62 -19.03
C CYS A 98 4.95 14.94 -19.57
N GLU A 99 5.83 15.89 -19.84
CA GLU A 99 5.50 17.18 -20.44
C GLU A 99 6.27 17.38 -21.75
N THR A 100 5.61 18.06 -22.70
CA THR A 100 6.17 18.40 -24.00
C THR A 100 6.00 19.88 -24.30
N GLU A 101 6.75 20.41 -25.27
CA GLU A 101 6.56 21.78 -25.77
C GLU A 101 5.25 21.93 -26.56
N ASP A 102 4.67 20.82 -27.03
CA ASP A 102 3.46 20.82 -27.83
C ASP A 102 2.21 20.78 -26.92
N SER A 103 1.48 21.90 -26.90
CA SER A 103 0.25 22.03 -26.11
C SER A 103 -0.86 21.03 -26.51
N TRP A 104 -0.94 20.64 -27.78
CA TRP A 104 -1.92 19.65 -28.24
C TRP A 104 -1.57 18.26 -27.72
N VAL A 105 -0.28 17.89 -27.75
CA VAL A 105 0.22 16.64 -27.16
C VAL A 105 -0.05 16.61 -25.66
N ASN A 106 0.24 17.69 -24.93
CA ASN A 106 -0.03 17.79 -23.49
C ASN A 106 -1.52 17.62 -23.16
N ARG A 107 -2.43 18.24 -23.94
CA ARG A 107 -3.88 18.05 -23.76
C ARG A 107 -4.30 16.58 -23.90
N LYS A 108 -3.73 15.87 -24.87
CA LYS A 108 -3.99 14.44 -25.05
C LYS A 108 -3.39 13.60 -23.91
N ILE A 109 -2.19 13.92 -23.43
CA ILE A 109 -1.60 13.29 -22.24
C ILE A 109 -2.53 13.47 -21.03
N SER A 110 -3.02 14.68 -20.76
CA SER A 110 -3.94 14.94 -19.65
C SER A 110 -5.27 14.18 -19.78
N SER A 111 -5.83 14.10 -20.99
CA SER A 111 -7.05 13.31 -21.26
C SER A 111 -6.85 11.82 -20.95
N ILE A 112 -5.72 11.24 -21.35
CA ILE A 112 -5.36 9.85 -21.03
C ILE A 112 -5.14 9.70 -19.51
N ALA A 113 -4.43 10.63 -18.87
CA ALA A 113 -4.18 10.61 -17.43
C ALA A 113 -5.47 10.65 -16.61
N ASN A 114 -6.44 11.48 -17.01
CA ASN A 114 -7.75 11.55 -16.38
C ASN A 114 -8.53 10.23 -16.53
N SER A 115 -8.42 9.58 -17.70
CA SER A 115 -9.01 8.26 -17.92
C SER A 115 -8.42 7.23 -16.95
N PHE A 116 -7.09 7.20 -16.78
CA PHE A 116 -6.43 6.28 -15.85
C PHE A 116 -6.76 6.58 -14.40
N LEU A 117 -6.84 7.86 -14.02
CA LEU A 117 -7.23 8.26 -12.68
C LEU A 117 -8.66 7.81 -12.36
N SER A 118 -9.57 7.94 -13.34
CA SER A 118 -10.94 7.44 -13.24
C SER A 118 -10.97 5.93 -13.05
N ILE A 119 -10.22 5.20 -13.87
CA ILE A 119 -10.10 3.74 -13.79
C ILE A 119 -9.53 3.32 -12.44
N LYS A 120 -8.41 3.91 -11.99
CA LYS A 120 -7.76 3.64 -10.70
C LYS A 120 -8.72 3.77 -9.52
N LYS A 121 -9.62 4.76 -9.54
CA LYS A 121 -10.65 4.95 -8.50
C LYS A 121 -11.66 3.80 -8.41
N ASN A 122 -11.81 3.01 -9.47
CA ASN A 122 -12.69 1.84 -9.53
C ASN A 122 -11.98 0.56 -9.04
N PHE A 123 -10.64 0.55 -8.96
CA PHE A 123 -9.85 -0.55 -8.39
C PHE A 123 -9.75 -0.47 -6.85
N ARG A 124 -10.89 -0.38 -6.16
CA ARG A 124 -10.91 -0.27 -4.68
C ARG A 124 -10.66 -1.58 -3.92
N HIS A 125 -10.52 -2.71 -4.62
CA HIS A 125 -10.40 -4.03 -3.99
C HIS A 125 -8.94 -4.46 -3.75
N CYS A 126 -8.00 -3.52 -3.69
CA CYS A 126 -6.62 -3.82 -3.33
C CYS A 126 -6.27 -3.16 -2.00
N CYS A 127 -5.84 -3.98 -1.05
CA CYS A 127 -5.43 -3.48 0.24
C CYS A 127 -4.01 -2.92 0.14
N GLU A 128 -3.92 -1.64 -0.24
CA GLU A 128 -2.67 -0.88 -0.15
C GLU A 128 -2.68 -0.07 1.14
N ILE A 129 -1.67 -0.26 1.97
CA ILE A 129 -1.43 0.53 3.17
C ILE A 129 -0.27 1.47 2.86
N ASN A 130 -0.51 2.77 2.91
CA ASN A 130 0.60 3.72 2.75
C ASN A 130 1.20 4.02 4.13
N MET A 131 2.50 3.78 4.29
CA MET A 131 3.18 4.00 5.55
C MET A 131 4.48 4.79 5.39
N HIS A 132 4.65 5.82 6.21
CA HIS A 132 5.87 6.62 6.26
C HIS A 132 6.90 5.98 7.19
N PHE A 133 7.45 4.85 6.74
CA PHE A 133 8.29 4.00 7.58
C PHE A 133 9.54 4.70 8.14
N HIS A 134 10.19 5.52 7.33
CA HIS A 134 11.32 6.34 7.76
C HIS A 134 10.94 7.29 8.91
N GLU A 135 9.78 7.95 8.82
CA GLU A 135 9.29 8.86 9.86
C GLU A 135 8.95 8.09 11.15
N LEU A 136 8.29 6.94 11.03
CA LEU A 136 7.99 6.05 12.15
C LEU A 136 9.26 5.61 12.89
N ARG A 137 10.25 5.07 12.16
CA ARG A 137 11.53 4.66 12.76
C ARG A 137 12.29 5.84 13.36
N HIS A 138 12.33 6.98 12.69
CA HIS A 138 13.00 8.17 13.19
C HIS A 138 12.38 8.66 14.51
N ASN A 139 11.04 8.72 14.59
CA ASN A 139 10.36 9.12 15.81
C ASN A 139 10.52 8.09 16.93
N PHE A 140 10.51 6.79 16.62
CA PHE A 140 10.71 5.76 17.63
C PHE A 140 12.16 5.72 18.15
N ALA A 141 13.15 5.84 17.28
CA ALA A 141 14.57 5.89 17.67
C ALA A 141 14.84 7.00 18.70
N ALA A 142 14.16 8.13 18.59
CA ALA A 142 14.29 9.25 19.53
C ALA A 142 13.76 8.97 20.96
N VAL A 143 12.96 7.90 21.15
CA VAL A 143 12.37 7.54 22.45
C VAL A 143 12.70 6.11 22.89
N LYS A 144 13.30 5.30 22.02
CA LYS A 144 13.55 3.87 22.21
C LYS A 144 14.31 3.57 23.51
N GLU A 145 15.49 4.18 23.68
CA GLU A 145 16.34 3.92 24.85
C GLU A 145 15.65 4.30 26.17
N MET A 146 14.90 5.41 26.16
CA MET A 146 14.15 5.85 27.33
C MET A 146 13.02 4.89 27.69
N LEU A 147 12.26 4.41 26.70
CA LEU A 147 11.17 3.47 26.95
C LEU A 147 11.69 2.09 27.38
N GLN A 148 12.73 1.59 26.71
CA GLN A 148 13.30 0.28 27.01
C GLN A 148 14.04 0.23 28.35
N SER A 149 14.64 1.33 28.81
CA SER A 149 15.23 1.41 30.16
C SER A 149 14.19 1.47 31.29
N GLN A 150 12.94 1.84 30.97
CA GLN A 150 11.83 1.81 31.93
C GLN A 150 11.13 0.44 32.00
N ASP A 151 11.33 -0.45 31.01
CA ASP A 151 10.79 -1.81 31.05
C ASP A 151 11.54 -2.67 32.06
N LYS A 152 10.89 -2.97 33.18
CA LYS A 152 11.43 -3.83 34.24
C LYS A 152 11.10 -5.32 34.03
N ASN A 153 10.27 -5.65 33.03
CA ASN A 153 9.74 -7.00 32.81
C ASN A 153 10.33 -7.62 31.53
N THR A 154 11.66 -7.75 31.49
CA THR A 154 12.39 -8.24 30.32
C THR A 154 12.08 -9.69 29.94
N ASP A 155 11.58 -10.48 30.90
CA ASP A 155 11.22 -11.90 30.69
C ASP A 155 9.88 -12.06 29.95
N VAL A 156 9.05 -11.02 29.94
CA VAL A 156 7.79 -11.00 29.19
C VAL A 156 8.07 -10.47 27.78
N ARG A 157 7.35 -10.98 26.78
CA ARG A 157 7.38 -10.45 25.41
C ARG A 157 5.99 -10.51 24.80
N PHE A 158 5.46 -9.38 24.36
CA PHE A 158 4.13 -9.32 23.75
C PHE A 158 4.15 -9.70 22.27
N LEU A 159 5.23 -9.37 21.57
CA LEU A 159 5.42 -9.64 20.15
C LEU A 159 6.47 -10.75 19.93
N PRO A 160 6.14 -12.03 20.18
CA PRO A 160 7.07 -13.14 19.99
C PRO A 160 7.38 -13.33 18.50
N LYS A 161 8.60 -13.77 18.18
CA LYS A 161 9.04 -13.97 16.79
C LYS A 161 8.11 -14.89 15.98
N SER A 162 7.49 -15.89 16.63
CA SER A 162 6.55 -16.81 16.01
C SER A 162 5.25 -16.15 15.50
N TYR A 163 4.97 -14.89 15.87
CA TYR A 163 3.83 -14.11 15.39
C TYR A 163 4.24 -13.07 14.34
N SER A 164 5.46 -13.19 13.78
CA SER A 164 5.93 -12.34 12.68
C SER A 164 4.92 -12.33 11.55
N LEU A 165 4.67 -11.15 10.97
CA LEU A 165 3.79 -11.02 9.80
C LEU A 165 4.26 -11.88 8.62
N GLN A 166 5.56 -12.16 8.51
CA GLN A 166 6.11 -13.05 7.49
C GLN A 166 5.62 -14.50 7.63
N ASP A 167 5.46 -14.96 8.87
CA ASP A 167 5.03 -16.32 9.22
C ASP A 167 3.50 -16.45 9.27
N ILE A 168 2.78 -15.35 9.04
CA ILE A 168 1.32 -15.33 8.92
C ILE A 168 0.95 -15.45 7.44
N GLU A 169 -0.03 -16.30 7.18
CA GLU A 169 -0.62 -16.50 5.84
C GLU A 169 -0.97 -15.15 5.20
N PRO A 170 -0.59 -14.90 3.92
CA PRO A 170 -0.78 -13.60 3.28
C PRO A 170 -2.21 -13.04 3.39
N VAL A 171 -3.21 -13.92 3.26
CA VAL A 171 -4.65 -13.59 3.35
C VAL A 171 -5.05 -13.04 4.73
N ASP A 172 -4.28 -13.35 5.76
CA ASP A 172 -4.55 -13.11 7.17
C ASP A 172 -3.75 -11.92 7.74
N ARG A 173 -2.68 -11.50 7.06
CA ARG A 173 -1.79 -10.40 7.47
C ARG A 173 -2.55 -9.09 7.67
N CYS A 174 -3.47 -8.77 6.76
CA CYS A 174 -4.32 -7.58 6.85
C CYS A 174 -5.10 -7.56 8.18
N CYS A 175 -5.72 -8.68 8.53
CA CYS A 175 -6.52 -8.78 9.75
C CYS A 175 -5.64 -8.67 11.00
N PHE A 176 -4.53 -9.39 11.04
CA PHE A 176 -3.63 -9.36 12.18
C PHE A 176 -3.08 -7.94 12.41
N LEU A 177 -2.61 -7.28 11.35
CA LEU A 177 -2.11 -5.92 11.44
C LEU A 177 -3.19 -4.94 11.89
N ARG A 178 -4.43 -5.10 11.40
CA ARG A 178 -5.59 -4.29 11.85
C ARG A 178 -5.86 -4.45 13.34
N HIS A 179 -5.75 -5.67 13.87
CA HIS A 179 -5.86 -5.92 15.31
C HIS A 179 -4.74 -5.26 16.11
N LEU A 180 -3.49 -5.36 15.64
CA LEU A 180 -2.35 -4.70 16.28
C LEU A 180 -2.49 -3.17 16.29
N MET A 181 -2.85 -2.55 15.16
CA MET A 181 -3.08 -1.10 15.11
C MET A 181 -4.16 -0.65 16.09
N ARG A 182 -5.26 -1.42 16.22
CA ARG A 182 -6.32 -1.15 17.20
C ARG A 182 -5.83 -1.28 18.63
N PHE A 183 -5.06 -2.33 18.93
CA PHE A 183 -4.47 -2.56 20.23
C PHE A 183 -3.54 -1.42 20.65
N TYR A 184 -2.60 -1.02 19.79
CA TYR A 184 -1.68 0.08 20.08
C TYR A 184 -2.42 1.41 20.33
N LEU A 185 -3.41 1.73 19.50
CA LEU A 185 -4.21 2.96 19.64
C LEU A 185 -5.10 2.98 20.88
N ALA A 186 -5.72 1.86 21.24
CA ALA A 186 -6.68 1.79 22.34
C ALA A 186 -6.02 1.58 23.70
N ASN A 187 -4.93 0.80 23.74
CA ASN A 187 -4.36 0.29 24.99
C ASN A 187 -2.94 0.82 25.25
N VAL A 188 -2.11 1.00 24.22
CA VAL A 188 -0.70 1.38 24.40
C VAL A 188 -0.55 2.90 24.45
N PHE A 189 -0.86 3.61 23.36
CA PHE A 189 -0.66 5.06 23.30
C PHE A 189 -1.52 5.83 24.29
N LYS A 190 -2.72 5.31 24.60
CA LYS A 190 -3.64 5.91 25.57
C LYS A 190 -3.09 5.90 27.00
N HIS A 191 -2.33 4.87 27.37
CA HIS A 191 -1.82 4.65 28.73
C HIS A 191 -0.30 4.80 28.81
N CYS A 192 0.34 5.40 27.80
CA CYS A 192 1.74 5.79 27.89
C CYS A 192 1.83 7.15 28.60
N GLU A 193 1.84 7.15 29.93
CA GLU A 193 2.00 8.38 30.71
C GLU A 193 3.48 8.73 30.86
N GLU A 194 3.93 9.73 30.10
CA GLU A 194 5.29 10.24 30.19
C GLU A 194 5.33 11.63 30.78
N SER A 195 6.40 11.97 31.51
CA SER A 195 6.57 13.35 32.02
C SER A 195 7.25 14.24 30.97
N SER A 196 8.14 13.66 30.17
CA SER A 196 8.92 14.35 29.15
C SER A 196 8.05 14.82 27.98
N PHE A 197 8.04 16.14 27.74
CA PHE A 197 7.35 16.73 26.60
C PHE A 197 7.88 16.20 25.25
N LEU A 198 9.18 15.93 25.15
CA LEU A 198 9.81 15.37 23.95
C LEU A 198 9.20 14.00 23.63
N VAL A 199 9.09 13.13 24.63
CA VAL A 199 8.55 11.78 24.46
C VAL A 199 7.09 11.84 24.07
N LYS A 200 6.26 12.63 24.77
CA LYS A 200 4.84 12.83 24.42
C LYS A 200 4.67 13.24 22.96
N ARG A 201 5.47 14.19 22.49
CA ARG A 201 5.41 14.68 21.10
C ARG A 201 5.76 13.57 20.10
N LYS A 202 6.83 12.82 20.35
CA LYS A 202 7.26 11.72 19.47
C LYS A 202 6.26 10.57 19.46
N VAL A 203 5.76 10.17 20.62
CA VAL A 203 4.71 9.14 20.76
C VAL A 203 3.41 9.58 20.05
N SER A 204 3.02 10.85 20.16
CA SER A 204 1.85 11.38 19.45
C SER A 204 2.02 11.32 17.93
N SER A 205 3.22 11.63 17.42
CA SER A 205 3.53 11.52 15.99
C SER A 205 3.46 10.07 15.49
N ILE A 206 3.96 9.11 16.29
CA ILE A 206 3.83 7.67 16.00
C ILE A 206 2.35 7.25 16.01
N ALA A 207 1.58 7.65 17.03
CA ALA A 207 0.17 7.32 17.15
C ALA A 207 -0.67 7.85 15.97
N ASN A 208 -0.36 9.06 15.48
CA ASN A 208 -1.01 9.60 14.29
C ASN A 208 -0.71 8.77 13.04
N ASN A 209 0.53 8.31 12.85
CA ASN A 209 0.88 7.40 11.77
C ASN A 209 0.10 6.06 11.88
N PHE A 210 -0.02 5.50 13.08
CA PHE A 210 -0.83 4.30 13.34
C PHE A 210 -2.32 4.52 13.03
N LEU A 211 -2.84 5.72 13.31
CA LEU A 211 -4.22 6.09 12.98
C LEU A 211 -4.44 6.13 11.45
N HIS A 212 -3.47 6.62 10.69
CA HIS A 212 -3.52 6.57 9.22
C HIS A 212 -3.55 5.12 8.73
N ILE A 213 -2.62 4.28 9.18
CA ILE A 213 -2.56 2.85 8.82
C ILE A 213 -3.87 2.14 9.19
N LYS A 214 -4.44 2.40 10.37
CA LYS A 214 -5.73 1.85 10.78
C LYS A 214 -6.88 2.24 9.84
N ARG A 215 -6.87 3.46 9.32
CA ARG A 215 -7.90 3.93 8.36
C ARG A 215 -7.79 3.16 7.05
N ASP A 216 -6.59 2.99 6.52
CA ASP A 216 -6.35 2.24 5.28
C ASP A 216 -6.78 0.77 5.45
N LEU A 217 -6.38 0.12 6.54
CA LEU A 217 -6.80 -1.25 6.89
C LEU A 217 -8.30 -1.40 7.07
N ARG A 218 -8.98 -0.35 7.56
CA ARG A 218 -10.45 -0.34 7.65
C ARG A 218 -11.08 -0.34 6.26
N LEU A 219 -10.55 0.44 5.33
CA LEU A 219 -11.02 0.44 3.94
C LEU A 219 -10.86 -0.94 3.30
N CYS A 220 -9.73 -1.62 3.54
CA CYS A 220 -9.53 -2.99 3.08
C CYS A 220 -10.58 -3.96 3.64
N HIS A 221 -10.85 -3.86 4.94
CA HIS A 221 -11.83 -4.72 5.60
C HIS A 221 -13.26 -4.45 5.12
N ASP A 222 -13.64 -3.19 5.01
CA ASP A 222 -14.97 -2.78 4.54
C ASP A 222 -15.18 -3.19 3.05
N ALA A 223 -14.08 -3.35 2.29
CA ALA A 223 -14.07 -3.92 0.93
C ALA A 223 -14.01 -5.46 0.88
N GLY A 224 -14.05 -6.16 2.02
CA GLY A 224 -14.01 -7.63 2.08
C GLY A 224 -12.63 -8.26 1.85
N MET A 225 -11.56 -7.46 1.80
CA MET A 225 -10.19 -7.91 1.45
C MET A 225 -9.34 -8.29 2.66
N CYS A 226 -9.94 -8.36 3.84
CA CYS A 226 -9.23 -8.54 5.10
C CYS A 226 -9.83 -9.78 5.79
N HIS A 227 -9.37 -10.96 5.37
CA HIS A 227 -9.80 -12.24 5.93
C HIS A 227 -9.20 -12.44 7.33
N CYS A 228 -9.96 -13.08 8.22
CA CYS A 228 -9.57 -13.31 9.61
C CYS A 228 -9.84 -14.77 9.98
N THR A 229 -8.83 -15.64 9.85
CA THR A 229 -8.91 -17.01 10.37
C THR A 229 -8.92 -17.04 11.90
N GLU A 230 -9.29 -18.20 12.46
CA GLU A 230 -9.28 -18.39 13.90
C GLU A 230 -7.86 -18.43 14.50
N ASP A 231 -6.87 -18.88 13.73
CA ASP A 231 -5.45 -18.87 14.15
C ASP A 231 -4.96 -17.44 14.44
N VAL A 232 -5.25 -16.50 13.53
CA VAL A 232 -4.91 -15.08 13.71
C VAL A 232 -5.60 -14.48 14.94
N LYS A 233 -6.89 -14.78 15.12
CA LYS A 233 -7.63 -14.31 16.29
C LYS A 233 -7.03 -14.86 17.57
N GLN A 234 -6.64 -16.14 17.60
CA GLN A 234 -6.01 -16.75 18.77
C GLN A 234 -4.64 -16.13 19.06
N LYS A 235 -3.81 -15.91 18.04
CA LYS A 235 -2.53 -15.19 18.17
C LYS A 235 -2.74 -13.79 18.77
N TYR A 236 -3.71 -13.03 18.25
CA TYR A 236 -4.05 -11.71 18.80
C TYR A 236 -4.56 -11.77 20.23
N THR A 237 -5.48 -12.69 20.55
CA THR A 237 -6.01 -12.88 21.90
C THR A 237 -4.88 -13.17 22.90
N ARG A 238 -3.89 -13.97 22.52
CA ARG A 238 -2.72 -14.23 23.38
C ARG A 238 -1.89 -12.97 23.66
N ILE A 239 -1.71 -12.10 22.66
CA ILE A 239 -1.05 -10.80 22.86
C ILE A 239 -1.84 -9.97 23.87
N LEU A 240 -3.15 -9.89 23.69
CA LEU A 240 -4.04 -9.13 24.56
C LEU A 240 -4.02 -9.67 26.00
N SER A 241 -4.15 -10.98 26.20
CA SER A 241 -4.12 -11.58 27.53
C SER A 241 -2.80 -11.32 28.26
N ARG A 242 -1.65 -11.42 27.58
CA ARG A 242 -0.35 -11.08 28.19
C ARG A 242 -0.25 -9.62 28.58
N PHE A 243 -0.82 -8.72 27.80
CA PHE A 243 -0.89 -7.30 28.15
C PHE A 243 -1.75 -7.07 29.40
N GLU A 244 -2.89 -7.75 29.50
CA GLU A 244 -3.84 -7.63 30.63
C GLU A 244 -3.34 -8.27 31.93
N GLU A 245 -2.38 -9.20 31.86
CA GLU A 245 -1.70 -9.78 33.04
C GLU A 245 -0.76 -8.78 33.75
N MET A 246 -0.44 -7.65 33.12
CA MET A 246 0.48 -6.64 33.64
C MET A 246 -0.27 -5.39 34.10
N ASP A 247 0.37 -4.63 35.00
CA ASP A 247 -0.06 -3.25 35.29
C ASP A 247 -0.10 -2.43 33.99
N ILE A 248 -1.17 -1.64 33.82
CA ILE A 248 -1.49 -1.00 32.54
C ILE A 248 -0.41 -0.03 32.04
N GLN A 249 0.25 0.69 32.96
CA GLN A 249 1.33 1.62 32.62
C GLN A 249 2.59 0.84 32.23
N SER A 250 2.93 -0.16 33.02
CA SER A 250 4.07 -1.05 32.75
C SER A 250 3.91 -1.80 31.42
N ALA A 251 2.69 -2.27 31.13
CA ALA A 251 2.33 -2.94 29.89
C ALA A 251 2.40 -1.98 28.69
N ALA A 252 1.93 -0.74 28.83
CA ALA A 252 2.01 0.27 27.77
C ALA A 252 3.47 0.62 27.44
N ILE A 253 4.31 0.88 28.45
CA ILE A 253 5.75 1.16 28.26
C ILE A 253 6.41 -0.02 27.55
N LYS A 254 6.13 -1.25 27.99
CA LYS A 254 6.67 -2.46 27.39
C LYS A 254 6.25 -2.64 25.94
N ALA A 255 4.96 -2.59 25.64
CA ALA A 255 4.44 -2.74 24.29
C ALA A 255 4.98 -1.67 23.33
N LEU A 256 5.17 -0.45 23.83
CA LEU A 256 5.77 0.64 23.07
C LEU A 256 7.29 0.43 22.89
N GLY A 257 7.99 -0.09 23.89
CA GLY A 257 9.40 -0.49 23.81
C GLY A 257 9.66 -1.61 22.81
N GLU A 258 8.66 -2.45 22.54
CA GLU A 258 8.67 -3.52 21.52
C GLU A 258 8.27 -3.03 20.11
N LEU A 259 8.07 -1.72 19.90
CA LEU A 259 7.61 -1.18 18.61
C LEU A 259 8.58 -1.44 17.45
N ASP A 260 9.89 -1.53 17.69
CA ASP A 260 10.84 -1.92 16.64
C ASP A 260 10.57 -3.30 16.06
N ILE A 261 10.10 -4.25 16.89
CA ILE A 261 9.71 -5.59 16.43
C ILE A 261 8.54 -5.50 15.46
N LEU A 262 7.51 -4.72 15.80
CA LEU A 262 6.35 -4.52 14.91
C LEU A 262 6.77 -3.81 13.62
N LEU A 263 7.59 -2.77 13.71
CA LEU A 263 8.10 -2.07 12.53
C LEU A 263 8.91 -3.03 11.64
N ASP A 264 9.76 -3.87 12.21
CA ASP A 264 10.52 -4.89 11.48
C ASP A 264 9.60 -5.93 10.81
N TRP A 265 8.47 -6.30 11.43
CA TRP A 265 7.51 -7.20 10.79
C TRP A 265 6.87 -6.56 9.56
N MET A 266 6.53 -5.27 9.63
CA MET A 266 5.90 -4.53 8.53
C MET A 266 6.88 -4.23 7.38
N ASP A 267 8.17 -4.07 7.68
CA ASP A 267 9.21 -3.81 6.68
C ASP A 267 9.53 -5.02 5.82
N LYS A 268 9.39 -6.22 6.40
CA LYS A 268 9.80 -7.48 5.77
C LYS A 268 8.64 -8.27 5.15
N THR A 269 7.43 -7.71 5.18
CA THR A 269 6.32 -8.22 4.37
C THR A 269 6.47 -7.70 2.95
N ASP A 270 7.15 -8.49 2.11
CA ASP A 270 7.08 -8.37 0.64
C ASP A 270 5.69 -8.79 0.12
#